data_AF-A0A7C5AT44-F1
#
_entry.id   AF-A0A7C5AT44-F1
#
_cell.length_a   1.000
_cell.length_b   1.000
_cell.length_c   1.000
_cell.angle_alpha   90.00
_cell.angle_beta   90.00
_cell.angle_gamma   90.00
#
_symmetry.space_group_name_H-M   'P 1'
#
loop_
_entity.id
_entity.type
_entity.pdbx_description
1 polymer ?
#
loop_
_entity_poly.entity_id
_entity_poly.type
_entity_poly.pdbx_seq_one_letter_code
_entity_poly.pdbx_strand_id
1 'polypeptide(L)'
;KRADVIVVRLDDTYAIPRFETTGQNIYSHLVYAAKACAVRDVFVNGRSVLRDGHLLTVDEAEVRSQAWAMARRINRFFIEREKSVLDKLVDIGGLEQQETFEVQAKGFLHDVQAFERGLTHPEIHITQHTSRDQYDTYFFFADPSQGRLRYREDHVIQAGGALQPLYTLTLLGPAAEAEYAHSVVLTRSRYTAPADRSLRFYREYFQPKAIREISKHRERYHIRYKGLDFAVNLDRITYPPREGYYVEIKSRTWSQQDALRKAGLIAELLAILGAQPEDLLPLDYVDLFEG
;
A
#
# COMPACT_ATOMS: atom_id res chain seq x y z
N LYS A 1 15.19 36.59 -29.66
CA LYS A 1 13.89 36.88 -30.32
C LYS A 1 14.18 37.23 -31.78
N ARG A 2 13.42 36.69 -32.76
CA ARG A 2 13.66 36.83 -34.21
C ARG A 2 12.54 37.57 -34.97
N ALA A 3 11.59 38.19 -34.24
CA ALA A 3 10.50 38.92 -34.88
C ALA A 3 11.02 40.23 -35.46
N ASP A 4 10.70 40.49 -36.73
CA ASP A 4 11.00 41.76 -37.39
C ASP A 4 9.95 42.80 -37.02
N VAL A 5 8.68 42.38 -37.00
CA VAL A 5 7.52 43.25 -36.75
C VAL A 5 6.50 42.50 -35.89
N ILE A 6 5.96 43.20 -34.91
CA ILE A 6 4.84 42.75 -34.07
C ILE A 6 3.79 43.85 -34.09
N VAL A 7 2.57 43.51 -34.49
CA VAL A 7 1.42 44.42 -34.46
C VAL A 7 0.54 44.05 -33.28
N VAL A 8 0.22 45.03 -32.44
CA VAL A 8 -0.50 44.84 -31.17
C VAL A 8 -1.79 45.66 -31.21
N ARG A 9 -2.92 45.02 -30.93
CA ARG A 9 -4.21 45.67 -30.68
C ARG A 9 -4.18 46.31 -29.30
N LEU A 10 -4.80 47.48 -29.17
CA LEU A 10 -4.85 48.20 -27.90
C LEU A 10 -6.28 48.46 -27.47
N ASP A 11 -7.24 48.23 -28.35
CA ASP A 11 -8.68 48.52 -28.24
C ASP A 11 -9.48 47.41 -27.54
N ASP A 12 -8.81 46.35 -27.10
CA ASP A 12 -9.43 45.31 -26.29
C ASP A 12 -9.89 45.82 -24.92
N THR A 13 -10.96 45.22 -24.40
CA THR A 13 -11.63 45.66 -23.16
C THR A 13 -10.72 45.67 -21.92
N TYR A 14 -9.73 44.78 -21.86
CA TYR A 14 -8.77 44.73 -20.74
C TYR A 14 -7.71 45.84 -20.78
N ALA A 15 -7.66 46.63 -21.87
CA ALA A 15 -6.72 47.73 -22.07
C ALA A 15 -7.38 49.12 -21.92
N ILE A 16 -8.57 49.17 -21.31
CA ILE A 16 -9.37 50.38 -21.04
C ILE A 16 -9.60 50.49 -19.51
N PRO A 17 -9.55 51.69 -18.89
CA PRO A 17 -9.40 53.02 -19.49
C PRO A 17 -7.97 53.34 -19.92
N ARG A 18 -7.83 54.28 -20.88
CA ARG A 18 -6.55 54.81 -21.32
C ARG A 18 -6.34 56.22 -20.78
N PHE A 19 -5.14 56.50 -20.30
CA PHE A 19 -4.76 57.82 -19.81
C PHE A 19 -3.65 58.39 -20.69
N GLU A 20 -3.89 59.56 -21.28
CA GLU A 20 -2.89 60.32 -22.03
C GLU A 20 -2.37 61.44 -21.13
N THR A 21 -1.22 61.22 -20.51
CA THR A 21 -0.66 62.18 -19.53
C THR A 21 0.67 62.77 -19.97
N THR A 22 1.48 62.03 -20.73
CA THR A 22 2.86 62.44 -21.07
C THR A 22 3.20 62.32 -22.55
N GLY A 23 2.24 61.93 -23.40
CA GLY A 23 2.46 61.65 -24.82
C GLY A 23 3.31 60.39 -25.09
N GLN A 24 3.80 59.71 -24.05
CA GLN A 24 4.59 58.47 -24.13
C GLN A 24 3.90 57.27 -23.45
N ASN A 25 2.64 57.42 -23.03
CA ASN A 25 1.87 56.38 -22.33
C ASN A 25 1.76 55.06 -23.12
N ILE A 26 1.96 55.08 -24.44
CA ILE A 26 2.00 53.90 -25.30
C ILE A 26 3.00 52.83 -24.83
N TYR A 27 4.17 53.23 -24.34
CA TYR A 27 5.17 52.28 -23.85
C TYR A 27 4.71 51.61 -22.56
N SER A 28 4.17 52.39 -21.62
CA SER A 28 3.59 51.86 -20.38
C SER A 28 2.41 50.93 -20.67
N HIS A 29 1.59 51.25 -21.69
CA HIS A 29 0.47 50.40 -22.09
C HIS A 29 0.95 49.06 -22.67
N LEU A 30 1.97 49.07 -23.52
CA LEU A 30 2.55 47.85 -24.07
C LEU A 30 3.23 46.98 -23.00
N VAL A 31 3.84 47.58 -21.98
CA VAL A 31 4.55 46.85 -20.93
C VAL A 31 3.61 46.30 -19.86
N TYR A 32 2.63 47.10 -19.42
CA TYR A 32 1.84 46.78 -18.22
C TYR A 32 0.41 46.36 -18.52
N ALA A 33 -0.18 46.75 -19.65
CA ALA A 33 -1.59 46.48 -19.96
C ALA A 33 -1.78 45.46 -21.10
N ALA A 34 -0.90 45.46 -22.10
CA ALA A 34 -1.01 44.55 -23.24
C ALA A 34 -0.78 43.09 -22.81
N LYS A 35 -1.58 42.18 -23.36
CA LYS A 35 -1.49 40.74 -23.15
C LYS A 35 -1.06 40.05 -24.45
N ALA A 36 -0.63 38.79 -24.34
CA ALA A 36 -0.25 38.00 -25.52
C ALA A 36 -1.38 37.88 -26.56
N CYS A 37 -2.65 37.85 -26.13
CA CYS A 37 -3.82 37.81 -27.00
C CYS A 37 -4.07 39.12 -27.78
N ALA A 38 -3.41 40.22 -27.40
CA ALA A 38 -3.48 41.50 -28.10
C ALA A 38 -2.68 41.48 -29.41
N VAL A 39 -1.71 40.57 -29.54
CA VAL A 39 -0.85 40.49 -30.72
C VAL A 39 -1.70 40.04 -31.92
N ARG A 40 -1.79 40.90 -32.92
CA ARG A 40 -2.55 40.66 -34.16
C ARG A 40 -1.69 39.98 -35.21
N ASP A 41 -0.54 40.58 -35.51
CA ASP A 41 0.35 40.10 -36.57
C ASP A 41 1.78 39.98 -36.07
N VAL A 42 2.49 38.95 -36.55
CA VAL A 42 3.94 38.79 -36.31
C VAL A 42 4.61 38.38 -37.62
N PHE A 43 5.72 39.04 -37.92
CA PHE A 43 6.58 38.71 -39.07
C PHE A 43 7.98 38.33 -38.59
N VAL A 44 8.55 37.28 -39.20
CA VAL A 44 9.90 36.76 -38.92
C VAL A 44 10.60 36.49 -40.25
N ASN A 45 11.76 37.10 -40.47
CA ASN A 45 12.48 37.12 -41.75
C ASN A 45 11.55 37.43 -42.94
N GLY A 46 10.66 38.42 -42.78
CA GLY A 46 9.70 38.83 -43.82
C GLY A 46 8.51 37.89 -44.04
N ARG A 47 8.38 36.79 -43.29
CA ARG A 47 7.23 35.86 -43.38
C ARG A 47 6.24 36.10 -42.26
N SER A 48 4.95 36.14 -42.59
CA SER A 48 3.88 36.22 -41.59
C SER A 48 3.75 34.88 -40.87
N VAL A 49 3.93 34.89 -39.55
CA VAL A 49 3.79 33.69 -38.70
C VAL A 49 2.53 33.73 -37.83
N LEU A 50 1.98 34.93 -37.61
CA LEU A 50 0.69 35.21 -37.01
C LEU A 50 0.02 36.30 -37.86
N ARG A 51 -1.27 36.15 -38.17
CA ARG A 51 -2.08 37.18 -38.87
C ARG A 51 -3.48 37.24 -38.29
N ASP A 52 -3.95 38.44 -37.98
CA ASP A 52 -5.26 38.68 -37.35
C ASP A 52 -5.52 37.83 -36.09
N GLY A 53 -4.47 37.52 -35.35
CA GLY A 53 -4.51 36.68 -34.15
C GLY A 53 -4.48 35.16 -34.41
N HIS A 54 -4.40 34.74 -35.68
CA HIS A 54 -4.33 33.33 -36.07
C HIS A 54 -2.90 32.90 -36.41
N LEU A 55 -2.44 31.79 -35.83
CA LEU A 55 -1.12 31.22 -36.14
C LEU A 55 -1.13 30.61 -37.54
N LEU A 56 -0.16 30.98 -38.38
CA LEU A 56 -0.07 30.50 -39.76
C LEU A 56 0.92 29.35 -39.94
N THR A 57 1.67 29.01 -38.89
CA THR A 57 2.79 28.06 -38.93
C THR A 57 2.50 26.74 -38.21
N VAL A 58 1.38 26.68 -37.50
CA VAL A 58 0.95 25.52 -36.72
C VAL A 58 -0.53 25.30 -36.98
N ASP A 59 -0.93 24.07 -37.30
CA ASP A 59 -2.33 23.68 -37.28
C ASP A 59 -2.76 23.51 -35.81
N GLU A 60 -3.43 24.52 -35.28
CA GLU A 60 -3.92 24.49 -33.90
C GLU A 60 -4.91 23.34 -33.64
N ALA A 61 -5.71 22.96 -34.64
CA ALA A 61 -6.68 21.89 -34.50
C ALA A 61 -5.97 20.54 -34.41
N GLU A 62 -4.95 20.33 -35.24
CA GLU A 62 -4.11 19.14 -35.20
C GLU A 62 -3.35 19.03 -33.87
N VAL A 63 -2.68 20.09 -33.43
CA VAL A 63 -1.93 20.10 -32.16
C VAL A 63 -2.84 19.83 -30.97
N ARG A 64 -4.03 20.44 -30.93
CA ARG A 64 -5.02 20.15 -29.88
C ARG A 64 -5.47 18.69 -29.93
N SER A 65 -5.73 18.15 -31.12
CA SER A 65 -6.13 16.74 -31.29
C SER A 65 -5.05 15.79 -30.76
N GLN A 66 -3.78 16.04 -31.09
CA GLN A 66 -2.63 15.27 -30.60
C GLN A 66 -2.48 15.38 -29.07
N ALA A 67 -2.62 16.58 -28.51
CA ALA A 67 -2.58 16.80 -27.05
C ALA A 67 -3.72 16.04 -26.34
N TRP A 68 -4.94 16.08 -26.88
CA TRP A 68 -6.07 15.30 -26.36
C TRP A 68 -5.86 13.79 -26.50
N ALA A 69 -5.25 13.32 -27.58
CA ALA A 69 -4.91 11.91 -27.75
C ALA A 69 -3.87 11.45 -26.71
N MET A 70 -2.87 12.27 -26.42
CA MET A 70 -1.91 12.02 -25.35
C MET A 70 -2.58 12.01 -23.98
N ALA A 71 -3.42 13.01 -23.68
CA ALA A 71 -4.17 13.07 -22.42
C ALA A 71 -5.05 11.82 -22.23
N ARG A 72 -5.73 11.35 -23.27
CA ARG A 72 -6.51 10.09 -23.22
C ARG A 72 -5.64 8.87 -22.95
N ARG A 73 -4.45 8.78 -23.53
CA ARG A 73 -3.49 7.68 -23.28
C ARG A 73 -3.00 7.70 -21.84
N ILE A 74 -2.62 8.87 -21.34
CA ILE A 74 -2.20 9.08 -19.95
C ILE A 74 -3.35 8.71 -19.00
N ASN A 75 -4.56 9.19 -19.28
CA ASN A 75 -5.75 8.88 -18.49
C ASN A 75 -6.04 7.36 -18.45
N ARG A 76 -5.94 6.67 -19.59
CA ARG A 76 -6.11 5.21 -19.63
C ARG A 76 -5.04 4.49 -18.79
N PHE A 77 -3.79 4.90 -18.91
CA PHE A 77 -2.69 4.38 -18.09
C PHE A 77 -2.93 4.58 -16.59
N PHE A 78 -3.43 5.76 -16.19
CA PHE A 78 -3.82 6.03 -14.81
C PHE A 78 -5.02 5.16 -14.38
N ILE A 79 -6.08 5.06 -15.17
CA ILE A 79 -7.27 4.26 -14.83
C ILE A 79 -6.91 2.77 -14.67
N GLU A 80 -6.03 2.24 -15.51
CA GLU A 80 -5.60 0.83 -15.44
C GLU A 80 -4.77 0.56 -14.18
N ARG A 81 -3.82 1.43 -13.84
CA ARG A 81 -2.98 1.30 -12.62
C ARG A 81 -3.71 1.66 -11.34
N GLU A 82 -4.59 2.66 -11.37
CA GLU A 82 -5.35 3.11 -10.21
C GLU A 82 -6.33 2.02 -9.73
N LYS A 83 -6.72 1.11 -10.64
CA LYS A 83 -7.49 -0.09 -10.32
C LYS A 83 -6.67 -1.20 -9.69
N SER A 84 -5.35 -1.22 -9.81
CA SER A 84 -4.50 -2.30 -9.31
C SER A 84 -3.84 -1.89 -8.01
N VAL A 85 -4.27 -2.48 -6.88
CA VAL A 85 -3.65 -2.25 -5.57
C VAL A 85 -2.17 -2.62 -5.58
N LEU A 86 -1.79 -3.66 -6.32
CA LEU A 86 -0.40 -4.07 -6.47
C LEU A 86 0.42 -2.99 -7.17
N ASP A 87 -0.05 -2.45 -8.30
CA ASP A 87 0.69 -1.40 -9.02
C ASP A 87 0.83 -0.13 -8.18
N LYS A 88 -0.25 0.28 -7.49
CA LYS A 88 -0.21 1.36 -6.50
C LYS A 88 0.85 1.11 -5.41
N LEU A 89 0.98 -0.13 -4.94
CA LEU A 89 1.97 -0.49 -3.94
C LEU A 89 3.40 -0.47 -4.51
N VAL A 90 3.61 -0.93 -5.75
CA VAL A 90 4.89 -0.84 -6.47
C VAL A 90 5.36 0.62 -6.56
N ASP A 91 4.46 1.51 -6.98
CA ASP A 91 4.75 2.92 -7.21
C ASP A 91 5.24 3.65 -5.95
N ILE A 92 4.84 3.18 -4.76
CA ILE A 92 5.16 3.84 -3.49
C ILE A 92 6.17 3.07 -2.63
N GLY A 93 6.25 1.75 -2.78
CA GLY A 93 6.76 0.86 -1.74
C GLY A 93 8.08 0.17 -2.06
N GLY A 94 8.62 0.32 -3.28
CA GLY A 94 9.89 -0.33 -3.67
C GLY A 94 9.87 -1.82 -3.33
N LEU A 95 9.01 -2.59 -3.98
CA LEU A 95 8.71 -3.97 -3.57
C LEU A 95 9.96 -4.85 -3.56
N GLU A 96 10.23 -5.49 -2.43
CA GLU A 96 11.02 -6.72 -2.38
C GLU A 96 10.07 -7.89 -2.65
N GLN A 97 10.16 -8.45 -3.86
CA GLN A 97 9.45 -9.69 -4.19
C GLN A 97 10.19 -10.87 -3.53
N GLN A 98 9.57 -11.51 -2.56
CA GLN A 98 10.00 -12.82 -2.06
C GLN A 98 8.82 -13.80 -2.18
N GLU A 99 8.84 -14.64 -3.21
CA GLU A 99 7.88 -15.75 -3.35
C GLU A 99 8.22 -16.88 -2.36
N THR A 100 7.81 -16.73 -1.10
CA THR A 100 7.90 -17.80 -0.10
C THR A 100 6.52 -18.38 0.21
N PHE A 101 6.46 -19.69 0.42
CA PHE A 101 5.33 -20.36 1.03
C PHE A 101 5.32 -20.08 2.54
N GLU A 102 4.24 -19.49 3.05
CA GLU A 102 3.99 -19.43 4.50
C GLU A 102 2.98 -20.53 4.86
N VAL A 103 3.37 -21.41 5.77
CA VAL A 103 2.51 -22.43 6.38
C VAL A 103 2.15 -21.94 7.77
N GLN A 104 0.86 -21.90 8.08
CA GLN A 104 0.38 -21.41 9.36
C GLN A 104 -0.81 -22.19 9.90
N ALA A 105 -0.92 -22.29 11.21
CA ALA A 105 -2.13 -22.76 11.88
C ALA A 105 -2.41 -21.91 13.12
N LYS A 106 -3.69 -21.75 13.44
CA LYS A 106 -4.17 -20.98 14.59
C LYS A 106 -5.10 -21.86 15.42
N GLY A 107 -5.10 -21.67 16.72
CA GLY A 107 -6.04 -22.31 17.62
C GLY A 107 -6.41 -21.42 18.79
N PHE A 108 -7.64 -21.56 19.29
CA PHE A 108 -8.00 -21.04 20.60
C PHE A 108 -7.28 -21.84 21.69
N LEU A 109 -6.91 -21.19 22.78
CA LEU A 109 -6.20 -21.81 23.90
C LEU A 109 -7.00 -21.68 25.19
N HIS A 110 -7.52 -22.81 25.67
CA HIS A 110 -8.29 -22.88 26.92
C HIS A 110 -7.41 -22.83 28.17
N ASP A 111 -6.21 -23.40 28.12
CA ASP A 111 -5.26 -23.45 29.25
C ASP A 111 -3.90 -22.87 28.85
N VAL A 112 -3.63 -21.64 29.29
CA VAL A 112 -2.33 -20.98 29.09
C VAL A 112 -1.19 -21.72 29.80
N GLN A 113 -1.46 -22.37 30.93
CA GLN A 113 -0.43 -23.15 31.62
C GLN A 113 -0.06 -24.41 30.83
N ALA A 114 -0.98 -24.99 30.06
CA ALA A 114 -0.66 -26.09 29.15
C ALA A 114 0.30 -25.63 28.05
N PHE A 115 0.11 -24.42 27.51
CA PHE A 115 1.03 -23.82 26.57
C PHE A 115 2.42 -23.58 27.18
N GLU A 116 2.48 -23.00 28.38
CA GLU A 116 3.76 -22.78 29.10
C GLU A 116 4.49 -24.09 29.39
N ARG A 117 3.77 -25.13 29.83
CA ARG A 117 4.35 -26.47 30.00
C ARG A 117 4.82 -27.04 28.66
N GLY A 118 4.03 -26.91 27.61
CA GLY A 118 4.37 -27.35 26.26
C GLY A 118 5.65 -26.71 25.73
N LEU A 119 5.89 -25.43 26.01
CA LEU A 119 7.14 -24.74 25.65
C LEU A 119 8.39 -25.32 26.32
N THR A 120 8.25 -26.07 27.42
CA THR A 120 9.37 -26.75 28.11
C THR A 120 9.61 -28.18 27.61
N HIS A 121 8.88 -28.62 26.59
CA HIS A 121 9.05 -29.93 25.98
C HIS A 121 10.50 -30.13 25.50
N PRO A 122 11.13 -31.29 25.75
CA PRO A 122 12.57 -31.50 25.50
C PRO A 122 12.99 -31.36 24.03
N GLU A 123 12.06 -31.53 23.09
CA GLU A 123 12.30 -31.35 21.65
C GLU A 123 12.12 -29.90 21.16
N ILE A 124 11.60 -28.99 21.99
CA ILE A 124 11.40 -27.58 21.65
C ILE A 124 12.58 -26.78 22.20
N HIS A 125 13.31 -26.11 21.30
CA HIS A 125 14.39 -25.23 21.68
C HIS A 125 14.07 -23.78 21.31
N ILE A 126 13.88 -22.91 22.29
CA ILE A 126 13.60 -21.49 22.08
C ILE A 126 14.90 -20.76 21.74
N THR A 127 14.96 -20.15 20.56
CA THR A 127 16.12 -19.39 20.09
C THR A 127 15.98 -17.89 20.30
N GLN A 128 14.75 -17.38 20.37
CA GLN A 128 14.46 -15.96 20.62
C GLN A 128 13.05 -15.81 21.18
N HIS A 129 12.85 -14.80 22.03
CA HIS A 129 11.54 -14.41 22.54
C HIS A 129 11.39 -12.88 22.47
N THR A 130 10.22 -12.40 22.05
CA THR A 130 9.89 -10.97 21.99
C THR A 130 8.43 -10.74 22.37
N SER A 131 8.16 -9.68 23.11
CA SER A 131 6.81 -9.17 23.41
C SER A 131 6.52 -7.92 22.58
N ARG A 132 5.29 -7.76 22.09
CA ARG A 132 4.88 -6.58 21.32
C ARG A 132 3.38 -6.32 21.38
N ASP A 133 3.01 -5.04 21.27
CA ASP A 133 1.66 -4.66 20.88
C ASP A 133 1.62 -4.50 19.35
N GLN A 134 0.67 -5.16 18.70
CA GLN A 134 0.52 -5.17 17.26
C GLN A 134 -0.83 -4.57 16.88
N TYR A 135 -0.80 -3.59 15.99
CA TYR A 135 -1.97 -2.90 15.45
C TYR A 135 -2.03 -3.14 13.94
N ASP A 136 -3.03 -3.90 13.51
CA ASP A 136 -3.25 -4.20 12.10
C ASP A 136 -4.48 -3.45 11.59
N THR A 137 -4.30 -2.58 10.59
CA THR A 137 -5.39 -1.96 9.83
C THR A 137 -5.47 -2.60 8.44
N TYR A 138 -6.60 -3.26 8.15
CA TYR A 138 -6.88 -3.94 6.90
C TYR A 138 -7.76 -3.07 6.00
N PHE A 139 -7.33 -2.94 4.75
CA PHE A 139 -8.01 -2.24 3.67
C PHE A 139 -8.61 -3.24 2.71
N PHE A 140 -9.93 -3.18 2.55
CA PHE A 140 -10.70 -4.02 1.64
C PHE A 140 -11.12 -3.21 0.42
N PHE A 141 -10.98 -3.80 -0.75
CA PHE A 141 -11.25 -3.14 -2.03
C PHE A 141 -12.54 -3.64 -2.67
N ALA A 142 -13.05 -2.91 -3.67
CA ALA A 142 -14.31 -3.25 -4.33
C ALA A 142 -14.25 -4.58 -5.08
N ASP A 143 -13.09 -4.93 -5.62
CA ASP A 143 -12.80 -6.18 -6.29
C ASP A 143 -11.98 -7.10 -5.36
N PRO A 144 -12.57 -8.17 -4.80
CA PRO A 144 -11.89 -9.09 -3.90
C PRO A 144 -10.69 -9.82 -4.52
N SER A 145 -10.63 -9.92 -5.85
CA SER A 145 -9.50 -10.58 -6.53
C SER A 145 -8.18 -9.82 -6.38
N GLN A 146 -8.27 -8.53 -6.03
CA GLN A 146 -7.09 -7.70 -5.72
C GLN A 146 -6.50 -8.00 -4.34
N GLY A 147 -7.16 -8.85 -3.55
CA GLY A 147 -6.77 -9.16 -2.19
C GLY A 147 -7.07 -8.02 -1.22
N ARG A 148 -6.28 -7.93 -0.16
CA ARG A 148 -6.41 -6.90 0.90
C ARG A 148 -5.05 -6.36 1.29
N LEU A 149 -4.98 -5.05 1.53
CA LEU A 149 -3.76 -4.41 2.00
C LEU A 149 -3.82 -4.31 3.53
N ARG A 150 -2.75 -4.68 4.21
CA ARG A 150 -2.60 -4.52 5.66
C ARG A 150 -1.51 -3.51 5.95
N TYR A 151 -1.85 -2.46 6.68
CA TYR A 151 -0.92 -1.60 7.38
C TYR A 151 -0.72 -2.16 8.80
N ARG A 152 0.53 -2.43 9.18
CA ARG A 152 0.91 -2.95 10.50
C ARG A 152 1.82 -1.96 11.21
N GLU A 153 1.50 -1.71 12.47
CA GLU A 153 2.36 -1.06 13.46
C GLU A 153 2.65 -2.07 14.58
N ASP A 154 3.92 -2.47 14.68
CA ASP A 154 4.45 -3.34 15.74
C ASP A 154 5.20 -2.47 16.75
N HIS A 155 4.76 -2.43 18.01
CA HIS A 155 5.48 -1.83 19.12
C HIS A 155 6.23 -2.93 19.88
N VAL A 156 7.47 -3.22 19.47
CA VAL A 156 8.30 -4.24 20.12
C VAL A 156 8.80 -3.71 21.47
N ILE A 157 8.52 -4.45 22.54
CA ILE A 157 8.89 -4.09 23.91
C ILE A 157 10.33 -4.57 24.16
N GLN A 158 11.23 -3.62 24.41
CA GLN A 158 12.63 -3.89 24.72
C GLN A 158 12.85 -4.24 26.19
N ALA A 159 14.00 -4.81 26.54
CA ALA A 159 14.34 -5.25 27.91
C ALA A 159 14.21 -4.14 28.99
N GLY A 160 14.29 -2.86 28.60
CA GLY A 160 14.09 -1.70 29.49
C GLY A 160 12.68 -1.08 29.44
N GLY A 161 11.71 -1.73 28.79
CA GLY A 161 10.35 -1.22 28.60
C GLY A 161 10.19 -0.19 27.48
N ALA A 162 11.28 0.21 26.81
CA ALA A 162 11.22 1.09 25.65
C ALA A 162 10.51 0.41 24.46
N LEU A 163 9.70 1.16 23.73
CA LEU A 163 8.99 0.67 22.54
C LEU A 163 9.80 0.96 21.28
N GLN A 164 10.04 -0.07 20.48
CA GLN A 164 10.59 0.05 19.13
C GLN A 164 9.46 -0.12 18.10
N PRO A 165 9.01 0.98 17.45
CA PRO A 165 7.97 0.89 16.44
C PRO A 165 8.53 0.36 15.12
N LEU A 166 7.82 -0.57 14.50
CA LEU A 166 8.08 -1.12 13.17
C LEU A 166 6.82 -1.02 12.33
N TYR A 167 6.96 -0.45 11.13
CA TYR A 167 5.83 -0.17 10.25
C TYR A 167 5.95 -0.97 8.95
N THR A 168 4.90 -1.68 8.57
CA THR A 168 4.93 -2.56 7.40
C THR A 168 3.62 -2.55 6.64
N LEU A 169 3.70 -2.42 5.31
CA LEU A 169 2.61 -2.69 4.40
C LEU A 169 2.71 -4.12 3.88
N THR A 170 1.59 -4.81 3.85
CA THR A 170 1.50 -6.17 3.30
C THR A 170 0.28 -6.30 2.41
N LEU A 171 0.46 -6.51 1.11
CA LEU A 171 -0.62 -6.95 0.23
C LEU A 171 -0.76 -8.47 0.37
N LEU A 172 -1.91 -8.90 0.87
CA LEU A 172 -2.30 -10.29 1.01
C LEU A 172 -3.15 -10.64 -0.22
N GLY A 173 -2.70 -11.61 -1.02
CA GLY A 173 -3.42 -12.08 -2.20
C GLY A 173 -4.81 -12.66 -1.88
N PRO A 174 -5.62 -12.89 -2.92
CA PRO A 174 -6.99 -13.40 -2.78
C PRO A 174 -6.99 -14.85 -2.27
N ALA A 175 -7.21 -15.01 -0.96
CA ALA A 175 -7.45 -16.28 -0.25
C ALA A 175 -6.34 -17.35 -0.31
N ALA A 176 -6.42 -18.33 0.59
CA ALA A 176 -5.47 -19.43 0.72
C ALA A 176 -5.38 -20.28 -0.57
N GLU A 177 -4.17 -20.69 -0.96
CA GLU A 177 -3.99 -21.56 -2.14
C GLU A 177 -4.40 -23.01 -1.86
N ALA A 178 -4.17 -23.45 -0.62
CA ALA A 178 -4.50 -24.79 -0.17
C ALA A 178 -4.71 -24.79 1.35
N GLU A 179 -5.67 -25.58 1.79
CA GLU A 179 -5.83 -25.98 3.18
C GLU A 179 -5.36 -27.43 3.32
N TYR A 180 -4.47 -27.68 4.28
CA TYR A 180 -3.98 -29.00 4.63
C TYR A 180 -4.72 -29.53 5.85
N ALA A 181 -4.52 -30.81 6.18
CA ALA A 181 -5.09 -31.41 7.38
C ALA A 181 -4.78 -30.57 8.63
N HIS A 182 -5.71 -30.55 9.59
CA HIS A 182 -5.61 -29.78 10.83
C HIS A 182 -5.61 -28.26 10.63
N SER A 183 -6.45 -27.75 9.72
CA SER A 183 -6.67 -26.32 9.48
C SER A 183 -5.38 -25.53 9.19
N VAL A 184 -4.37 -26.22 8.64
CA VAL A 184 -3.09 -25.61 8.31
C VAL A 184 -3.20 -24.96 6.92
N VAL A 185 -2.96 -23.65 6.86
CA VAL A 185 -3.16 -22.84 5.67
C VAL A 185 -1.83 -22.56 4.97
N LEU A 186 -1.80 -22.73 3.65
CA LEU A 186 -0.70 -22.31 2.78
C LEU A 186 -1.02 -21.00 2.06
N THR A 187 -0.08 -20.06 2.06
CA THR A 187 -0.20 -18.81 1.30
C THR A 187 1.08 -18.53 0.50
N ARG A 188 0.94 -18.17 -0.79
CA ARG A 188 2.07 -17.91 -1.72
C ARG A 188 2.17 -16.46 -2.19
N SER A 189 1.08 -15.71 -2.17
CA SER A 189 1.04 -14.34 -2.70
C SER A 189 1.02 -13.31 -1.57
N ARG A 190 2.21 -12.92 -1.09
CA ARG A 190 2.38 -11.85 -0.09
C ARG A 190 3.45 -10.87 -0.56
N TYR A 191 3.05 -9.62 -0.81
CA TYR A 191 3.98 -8.54 -1.12
C TYR A 191 4.14 -7.65 0.11
N THR A 192 5.39 -7.40 0.51
CA THR A 192 5.70 -6.62 1.71
C THR A 192 6.53 -5.41 1.32
N ALA A 193 6.18 -4.26 1.89
CA ALA A 193 6.94 -3.02 1.74
C ALA A 193 7.06 -2.33 3.11
N PRO A 194 8.12 -1.54 3.35
CA PRO A 194 8.14 -0.60 4.47
C PRO A 194 6.91 0.31 4.43
N ALA A 195 6.31 0.60 5.58
CA ALA A 195 5.30 1.66 5.66
C ALA A 195 5.96 2.95 6.14
N ASP A 196 6.45 3.75 5.20
CA ASP A 196 7.20 4.98 5.38
C ASP A 196 6.33 6.25 5.50
N ARG A 197 5.01 6.12 5.33
CA ARG A 197 4.03 7.22 5.35
C ARG A 197 2.96 6.97 6.41
N SER A 198 2.20 8.01 6.72
CA SER A 198 1.13 7.91 7.70
C SER A 198 0.00 6.99 7.24
N LEU A 199 -0.72 6.38 8.19
CA LEU A 199 -1.94 5.63 7.91
C LEU A 199 -2.96 6.47 7.11
N ARG A 200 -3.05 7.77 7.41
CA ARG A 200 -3.92 8.70 6.66
C ARG A 200 -3.54 8.78 5.19
N PHE A 201 -2.24 8.92 4.87
CA PHE A 201 -1.78 8.91 3.49
C PHE A 201 -2.22 7.63 2.77
N TYR A 202 -2.01 6.46 3.40
CA TYR A 202 -2.39 5.20 2.76
C TYR A 202 -3.90 5.06 2.57
N ARG A 203 -4.71 5.53 3.52
CA ARG A 203 -6.18 5.57 3.37
C ARG A 203 -6.61 6.42 2.17
N GLU A 204 -6.04 7.61 2.03
CA GLU A 204 -6.36 8.55 0.93
C GLU A 204 -5.84 8.06 -0.43
N TYR A 205 -4.68 7.41 -0.46
CA TYR A 205 -4.05 6.92 -1.68
C TYR A 205 -4.72 5.63 -2.23
N PHE A 206 -5.00 4.68 -1.34
CA PHE A 206 -5.59 3.40 -1.74
C PHE A 206 -7.12 3.44 -1.84
N GLN A 207 -7.78 4.38 -1.16
CA GLN A 207 -9.25 4.55 -1.17
C GLN A 207 -10.01 3.23 -0.96
N PRO A 208 -9.79 2.53 0.17
CA PRO A 208 -10.45 1.26 0.43
C PRO A 208 -11.97 1.43 0.57
N LYS A 209 -12.72 0.41 0.15
CA LYS A 209 -14.17 0.33 0.32
C LYS A 209 -14.57 0.10 1.78
N ALA A 210 -13.76 -0.65 2.51
CA ALA A 210 -13.94 -0.87 3.94
C ALA A 210 -12.58 -0.97 4.65
N ILE A 211 -12.59 -0.59 5.93
CA ILE A 211 -11.43 -0.67 6.81
C ILE A 211 -11.84 -1.51 8.01
N ARG A 212 -10.98 -2.43 8.43
CA ARG A 212 -11.14 -3.21 9.67
C ARG A 212 -9.84 -3.21 10.45
N GLU A 213 -9.95 -3.23 11.77
CA GLU A 213 -8.80 -3.16 12.66
C GLU A 213 -8.76 -4.37 13.56
N ILE A 214 -7.56 -4.92 13.75
CA ILE A 214 -7.28 -5.94 14.75
C ILE A 214 -6.06 -5.48 15.55
N SER A 215 -6.26 -5.31 16.85
CA SER A 215 -5.19 -5.00 17.78
C SER A 215 -4.98 -6.19 18.72
N LYS A 216 -3.73 -6.48 19.05
CA LYS A 216 -3.40 -7.58 19.96
C LYS A 216 -2.07 -7.37 20.66
N HIS A 217 -1.97 -7.99 21.82
CA HIS A 217 -0.70 -8.23 22.47
C HIS A 217 -0.16 -9.59 22.03
N ARG A 218 1.13 -9.66 21.70
CA ARG A 218 1.77 -10.87 21.17
C ARG A 218 3.06 -11.18 21.90
N GLU A 219 3.13 -12.39 22.44
CA GLU A 219 4.36 -13.06 22.81
C GLU A 219 4.80 -13.95 21.66
N ARG A 220 5.96 -13.65 21.05
CA ARG A 220 6.52 -14.43 19.95
C ARG A 220 7.75 -15.20 20.41
N TYR A 221 7.72 -16.51 20.23
CA TYR A 221 8.83 -17.43 20.43
C TYR A 221 9.31 -17.93 19.08
N HIS A 222 10.58 -17.69 18.77
CA HIS A 222 11.26 -18.43 17.71
C HIS A 222 11.79 -19.72 18.30
N ILE A 223 11.43 -20.84 17.69
CA ILE A 223 11.80 -22.17 18.17
C ILE A 223 12.43 -22.99 17.07
N ARG A 224 13.26 -23.95 17.47
CA ARG A 224 13.68 -25.08 16.65
C ARG A 224 13.01 -26.35 17.18
N TYR A 225 12.34 -27.08 16.29
CA TYR A 225 11.66 -28.35 16.57
C TYR A 225 11.99 -29.35 15.47
N LYS A 226 12.49 -30.53 15.84
CA LYS A 226 12.93 -31.60 14.91
C LYS A 226 13.82 -31.08 13.77
N GLY A 227 14.71 -30.15 14.10
CA GLY A 227 15.69 -29.56 13.18
C GLY A 227 15.16 -28.46 12.25
N LEU A 228 13.90 -28.04 12.39
CA LEU A 228 13.30 -26.96 11.59
C LEU A 228 12.90 -25.77 12.46
N ASP A 229 12.93 -24.57 11.86
CA ASP A 229 12.61 -23.34 12.55
C ASP A 229 11.12 -22.96 12.39
N PHE A 230 10.51 -22.54 13.49
CA PHE A 230 9.12 -22.08 13.58
C PHE A 230 9.03 -20.80 14.42
N ALA A 231 7.99 -20.00 14.15
CA ALA A 231 7.57 -18.92 15.02
C ALA A 231 6.25 -19.33 15.69
N VAL A 232 6.22 -19.39 17.01
CA VAL A 232 5.03 -19.63 17.83
C VAL A 232 4.62 -18.30 18.45
N ASN A 233 3.38 -17.88 18.23
CA ASN A 233 2.82 -16.67 18.81
C ASN A 233 1.73 -17.06 19.82
N LEU A 234 1.78 -16.49 21.01
CA LEU A 234 0.67 -16.44 21.95
C LEU A 234 0.05 -15.04 21.87
N ASP A 235 -1.17 -14.98 21.34
CA ASP A 235 -1.87 -13.74 21.04
C ASP A 235 -3.03 -13.53 22.01
N ARG A 236 -3.15 -12.30 22.51
CA ARG A 236 -4.33 -11.80 23.23
C ARG A 236 -4.94 -10.66 22.44
N ILE A 237 -6.14 -10.86 21.91
CA ILE A 237 -6.82 -9.87 21.07
C ILE A 237 -7.37 -8.75 21.96
N THR A 238 -6.92 -7.52 21.70
CA THR A 238 -7.35 -6.33 22.45
C THR A 238 -8.41 -5.54 21.70
N TYR A 239 -8.45 -5.64 20.36
CA TYR A 239 -9.50 -5.04 19.54
C TYR A 239 -9.84 -5.89 18.31
N PRO A 240 -11.14 -6.12 18.00
CA PRO A 240 -12.24 -5.93 18.93
C PRO A 240 -12.02 -6.81 20.19
N PRO A 241 -12.46 -6.39 21.39
CA PRO A 241 -12.17 -7.14 22.60
C PRO A 241 -12.64 -8.59 22.51
N ARG A 242 -11.74 -9.53 22.82
CA ARG A 242 -12.04 -10.96 22.94
C ARG A 242 -11.42 -11.50 24.23
N GLU A 243 -12.11 -12.44 24.84
CA GLU A 243 -11.57 -13.19 25.97
C GLU A 243 -10.71 -14.36 25.46
N GLY A 244 -9.82 -14.83 26.33
CA GLY A 244 -8.95 -15.96 26.05
C GLY A 244 -7.68 -15.62 25.27
N TYR A 245 -6.92 -16.67 24.97
CA TYR A 245 -5.66 -16.61 24.26
C TYR A 245 -5.73 -17.45 23.00
N TYR A 246 -4.89 -17.11 22.04
CA TYR A 246 -4.81 -17.78 20.75
C TYR A 246 -3.37 -18.15 20.48
N VAL A 247 -3.14 -19.39 20.05
CA VAL A 247 -1.82 -19.82 19.60
C VAL A 247 -1.78 -19.78 18.07
N GLU A 248 -0.69 -19.27 17.51
CA GLU A 248 -0.44 -19.26 16.08
C GLU A 248 0.98 -19.75 15.81
N ILE A 249 1.11 -20.84 15.04
CA ILE A 249 2.43 -21.37 14.64
C ILE A 249 2.62 -21.11 13.16
N LYS A 250 3.78 -20.55 12.79
CA LYS A 250 4.15 -20.27 11.40
C LYS A 250 5.53 -20.76 11.05
N SER A 251 5.69 -21.11 9.78
CA SER A 251 7.00 -21.28 9.17
C SER A 251 6.96 -20.85 7.70
N ARG A 252 8.10 -20.40 7.17
CA ARG A 252 8.25 -20.03 5.77
C ARG A 252 9.22 -20.96 5.06
N THR A 253 8.99 -21.22 3.79
CA THR A 253 9.85 -22.05 2.95
C THR A 253 9.72 -21.69 1.47
N TRP A 254 10.69 -22.11 0.67
CA TRP A 254 10.69 -21.96 -0.79
C TRP A 254 10.17 -23.21 -1.52
N SER A 255 9.97 -24.31 -0.78
CA SER A 255 9.56 -25.61 -1.35
C SER A 255 8.17 -26.01 -0.87
N GLN A 256 7.28 -26.33 -1.81
CA GLN A 256 5.96 -26.87 -1.51
C GLN A 256 6.04 -28.22 -0.75
N GLN A 257 7.03 -29.06 -1.07
CA GLN A 257 7.23 -30.33 -0.37
C GLN A 257 7.67 -30.12 1.08
N ASP A 258 8.54 -29.14 1.33
CA ASP A 258 8.93 -28.75 2.68
C ASP A 258 7.75 -28.09 3.43
N ALA A 259 6.88 -27.36 2.72
CA ALA A 259 5.67 -26.79 3.29
C ALA A 259 4.72 -27.88 3.83
N LEU A 260 4.55 -28.99 3.09
CA LEU A 260 3.78 -30.15 3.55
C LEU A 260 4.37 -30.78 4.82
N ARG A 261 5.70 -30.96 4.86
CA ARG A 261 6.39 -31.48 6.05
C ARG A 261 6.21 -30.56 7.26
N LYS A 262 6.36 -29.25 7.06
CA LYS A 262 6.15 -28.24 8.11
C LYS A 262 4.70 -28.20 8.59
N ALA A 263 3.72 -28.44 7.72
CA ALA A 263 2.31 -28.53 8.12
C ALA A 263 2.06 -29.68 9.12
N GLY A 264 2.61 -30.88 8.86
CA GLY A 264 2.52 -31.99 9.80
C GLY A 264 3.15 -31.68 11.16
N LEU A 265 4.33 -31.05 11.16
CA LEU A 265 5.00 -30.66 12.41
C LEU A 265 4.28 -29.54 13.17
N ILE A 266 3.58 -28.65 12.47
CA ILE A 266 2.73 -27.62 13.09
C ILE A 266 1.57 -28.27 13.85
N ALA A 267 0.93 -29.31 13.28
CA ALA A 267 -0.14 -30.04 13.96
C ALA A 267 0.38 -30.74 15.23
N GLU A 268 1.56 -31.36 15.18
CA GLU A 268 2.22 -31.94 16.36
C GLU A 268 2.51 -30.88 17.43
N LEU A 269 3.08 -29.74 17.03
CA LEU A 269 3.41 -28.65 17.94
C LEU A 269 2.15 -28.06 18.60
N LEU A 270 1.05 -27.91 17.87
CA LEU A 270 -0.22 -27.44 18.43
C LEU A 270 -0.71 -28.37 19.55
N ALA A 271 -0.63 -29.69 19.34
CA ALA A 271 -1.00 -30.67 20.36
C ALA A 271 -0.07 -30.59 21.60
N ILE A 272 1.25 -30.46 21.39
CA ILE A 272 2.22 -30.28 22.50
C ILE A 272 1.93 -29.00 23.29
N LEU A 273 1.55 -27.92 22.60
CA LEU A 273 1.25 -26.61 23.18
C LEU A 273 -0.17 -26.50 23.74
N GLY A 274 -0.93 -27.60 23.76
CA GLY A 274 -2.22 -27.68 24.45
C GLY A 274 -3.43 -27.23 23.63
N ALA A 275 -3.30 -26.99 22.33
CA ALA A 275 -4.44 -26.72 21.45
C ALA A 275 -5.05 -28.03 20.94
N GLN A 276 -6.37 -28.18 21.04
CA GLN A 276 -7.08 -29.36 20.51
C GLN A 276 -7.52 -29.14 19.06
N PRO A 277 -7.78 -30.22 18.29
CA PRO A 277 -8.26 -30.12 16.92
C PRO A 277 -9.57 -29.32 16.78
N GLU A 278 -10.49 -29.44 17.75
CA GLU A 278 -11.72 -28.65 17.78
C GLU A 278 -11.51 -27.14 18.00
N ASP A 279 -10.36 -26.74 18.53
CA ASP A 279 -10.04 -25.34 18.82
C ASP A 279 -9.39 -24.63 17.63
N LEU A 280 -9.15 -25.34 16.53
CA LEU A 280 -8.44 -24.81 15.38
C LEU A 280 -9.27 -23.78 14.62
N LEU A 281 -8.61 -22.68 14.29
CA LEU A 281 -9.21 -21.52 13.63
C LEU A 281 -8.71 -21.44 12.19
N PRO A 282 -9.52 -21.82 11.19
CA PRO A 282 -9.09 -21.85 9.79
C PRO A 282 -8.94 -20.45 9.17
N LEU A 283 -9.59 -19.43 9.75
CA LEU A 283 -9.62 -18.07 9.21
C LEU A 283 -8.61 -17.13 9.88
N ASP A 284 -8.35 -15.97 9.26
CA ASP A 284 -7.60 -14.89 9.89
C ASP A 284 -8.47 -14.16 10.93
N TYR A 285 -7.87 -13.57 11.97
CA TYR A 285 -8.63 -12.86 13.03
C TYR A 285 -9.53 -11.75 12.49
N VAL A 286 -9.14 -11.09 11.40
CA VAL A 286 -9.94 -10.03 10.75
C VAL A 286 -11.23 -10.58 10.11
N ASP A 287 -11.24 -11.87 9.77
CA ASP A 287 -12.40 -12.57 9.21
C ASP A 287 -13.21 -13.27 10.31
N LEU A 288 -12.56 -13.72 11.40
CA LEU A 288 -13.22 -14.36 12.55
C LEU A 288 -13.99 -13.37 13.42
N PHE A 289 -13.44 -12.17 13.59
CA PHE A 289 -13.96 -11.19 14.54
C PHE A 289 -14.64 -10.01 13.86
N GLU A 290 -15.29 -10.26 12.71
CA GLU A 290 -16.19 -9.30 12.09
C GLU A 290 -17.14 -8.73 13.17
N GLY A 291 -17.16 -7.40 13.27
CA GLY A 291 -18.13 -6.63 14.05
C GLY A 291 -19.18 -6.06 13.12
#